data_AF-A0A0L6WNX9-F1
#
_entry.id   AF-A0A0L6WNX9-F1
#
_cell.length_a   1.000
_cell.length_b   1.000
_cell.length_c   1.000
_cell.angle_alpha   90.00
_cell.angle_beta   90.00
_cell.angle_gamma   90.00
#
_symmetry.space_group_name_H-M   'P 1'
#
loop_
_entity.id
_entity.type
_entity.pdbx_description
1 polymer ?
#
loop_
_entity_poly.entity_id
_entity_poly.type
_entity_poly.pdbx_seq_one_letter_code
_entity_poly.pdbx_strand_id
1 'polypeptide(L)'
;MNAKSWADLRTVNGHTYPTYKEACKALGLLEDDAEWRQCLAEAAPIQSGSALRQLFCTILFHCAPTTPEALWNEFKHSICDDLRHRLENIWQYRDRVFTDEDVYDYGLHLINDNLKNFGKTLQDFPNMPEPQQVWNVIPGKPAIV
;
A
#
# COMPACT_ATOMS: atom_id res chain seq x y z
N MET A 1 26.41 -3.45 -28.24
CA MET A 1 25.49 -2.90 -29.25
C MET A 1 25.36 -1.41 -28.99
N ASN A 2 25.69 -0.57 -29.97
CA ASN A 2 25.53 0.88 -29.86
C ASN A 2 24.11 1.24 -30.29
N ALA A 3 23.29 1.77 -29.39
CA ALA A 3 22.00 2.36 -29.75
C ALA A 3 22.24 3.57 -30.66
N LYS A 4 21.65 3.58 -31.86
CA LYS A 4 21.79 4.66 -32.85
C LYS A 4 20.53 5.52 -32.96
N SER A 5 19.47 5.18 -32.24
CA SER A 5 18.22 5.95 -32.18
C SER A 5 17.50 5.80 -30.84
N TRP A 6 16.61 6.74 -30.51
CA TRP A 6 15.73 6.67 -29.34
C TRP A 6 14.79 5.44 -29.37
N ALA A 7 14.49 4.90 -30.56
CA ALA A 7 13.72 3.66 -30.70
C ALA A 7 14.52 2.42 -30.27
N ASP A 8 15.85 2.44 -30.44
CA ASP A 8 16.73 1.34 -30.04
C ASP A 8 16.75 1.18 -28.51
N LEU A 9 16.61 2.29 -27.77
CA LEU A 9 16.51 2.28 -26.31
C LEU A 9 15.24 1.60 -25.79
N ARG A 10 14.20 1.45 -26.63
CA ARG A 10 12.99 0.67 -26.29
C ARG A 10 13.04 -0.76 -26.81
N THR A 11 14.14 -1.18 -27.43
CA THR A 11 14.24 -2.50 -28.05
C THR A 11 15.08 -3.44 -27.19
N VAL A 12 14.47 -4.51 -26.70
CA VAL A 12 15.10 -5.52 -25.87
C VAL A 12 14.96 -6.88 -26.54
N ASN A 13 16.07 -7.57 -26.79
CA ASN A 13 16.09 -8.87 -27.47
C ASN A 13 15.29 -8.89 -28.80
N GLY A 14 15.29 -7.78 -29.54
CA GLY A 14 14.57 -7.64 -30.81
C GLY A 14 13.08 -7.29 -30.69
N HIS A 15 12.56 -7.10 -29.47
CA HIS A 15 11.19 -6.62 -29.24
C HIS A 15 11.20 -5.14 -28.85
N THR A 16 10.47 -4.29 -29.58
CA THR A 16 10.32 -2.87 -29.25
C THR A 16 9.12 -2.64 -28.35
N TYR A 17 9.37 -2.13 -27.14
CA TYR A 17 8.34 -1.88 -26.14
C TYR A 17 7.67 -0.51 -26.33
N PRO A 18 6.37 -0.38 -25.97
CA PRO A 18 5.64 0.89 -26.06
C PRO A 18 6.30 2.01 -25.25
N THR A 19 6.83 1.70 -24.07
CA THR A 19 7.48 2.69 -23.19
C THR A 19 8.90 2.30 -22.82
N TYR A 20 9.72 3.30 -22.47
CA TYR A 20 11.06 3.06 -21.91
C TYR A 20 10.99 2.27 -20.59
N LYS A 21 9.95 2.48 -19.77
CA LYS A 21 9.75 1.73 -18.52
C LYS A 21 9.58 0.24 -18.79
N GLU A 22 8.79 -0.15 -19.79
CA GLU A 22 8.60 -1.55 -20.16
C GLU A 22 9.87 -2.16 -20.76
N ALA A 23 10.63 -1.41 -21.55
CA ALA A 23 11.94 -1.85 -22.03
C ALA A 23 12.93 -2.06 -20.88
N CYS A 24 12.99 -1.14 -19.91
CA CYS A 24 13.83 -1.30 -18.72
C CYS A 24 13.39 -2.48 -17.85
N LYS A 25 12.08 -2.75 -17.73
CA LYS A 25 11.56 -3.97 -17.09
C LYS A 25 12.02 -5.22 -17.83
N ALA A 26 11.90 -5.26 -19.16
CA ALA A 26 12.31 -6.42 -19.96
C ALA A 26 13.83 -6.66 -19.97
N LEU A 27 14.64 -5.61 -19.77
CA LEU A 27 16.09 -5.72 -19.58
C LEU A 27 16.48 -6.21 -18.17
N GLY A 28 15.53 -6.35 -17.25
CA GLY A 28 15.81 -6.65 -15.84
C GLY A 28 16.49 -5.50 -15.11
N LEU A 29 16.35 -4.26 -15.61
CA LEU A 29 16.94 -3.05 -15.02
C LEU A 29 16.04 -2.41 -13.96
N LEU A 30 14.77 -2.80 -13.91
CA LEU A 30 13.83 -2.40 -12.88
C LEU A 30 13.52 -3.64 -12.05
N GLU A 31 13.76 -3.58 -10.74
CA GLU A 31 13.22 -4.56 -9.80
C GLU A 31 11.70 -4.58 -9.95
N ASP A 32 11.14 -5.74 -10.26
CA ASP A 32 9.70 -5.91 -10.26
C ASP A 32 9.24 -6.09 -8.82
N ASP A 33 8.09 -5.53 -8.46
CA ASP A 33 7.52 -5.69 -7.12
C ASP A 33 6.96 -7.12 -6.88
N ALA A 34 7.38 -8.08 -7.71
CA ALA A 34 6.94 -9.46 -7.68
C ALA A 34 7.28 -10.14 -6.35
N GLU A 35 8.46 -9.86 -5.78
CA GLU A 35 8.86 -10.40 -4.47
C GLU A 35 7.93 -9.91 -3.36
N TRP A 36 7.59 -8.62 -3.38
CA TRP A 36 6.71 -8.00 -2.38
C TRP A 36 5.26 -8.45 -2.55
N ARG A 37 4.80 -8.58 -3.80
CA ARG A 37 3.50 -9.16 -4.11
C ARG A 37 3.40 -10.59 -3.62
N GLN A 38 4.40 -11.42 -3.91
CA GLN A 38 4.43 -12.82 -3.47
C GLN A 38 4.43 -12.91 -1.94
N CYS A 39 5.26 -12.10 -1.27
CA CYS A 39 5.31 -12.01 0.19
C CYS A 39 3.94 -11.66 0.80
N LEU A 40 3.26 -10.65 0.26
CA LEU A 40 1.92 -10.26 0.70
C LEU A 40 0.88 -11.35 0.38
N ALA A 41 0.96 -12.00 -0.78
CA ALA A 41 0.07 -13.09 -1.16
C ALA A 41 0.19 -14.32 -0.25
N GLU A 42 1.40 -14.64 0.21
CA GLU A 42 1.64 -15.72 1.17
C GLU A 42 1.17 -15.37 2.59
N ALA A 43 1.31 -14.11 3.00
CA ALA A 43 0.92 -13.64 4.32
C ALA A 43 -0.60 -13.41 4.45
N ALA A 44 -1.26 -12.90 3.40
CA ALA A 44 -2.67 -12.52 3.41
C ALA A 44 -3.64 -13.60 3.93
N PRO A 45 -3.52 -14.90 3.60
CA PRO A 45 -4.45 -15.91 4.10
C PRO A 45 -4.20 -16.36 5.55
N ILE A 46 -3.06 -16.01 6.16
CA ILE A 46 -2.66 -16.52 7.49
C ILE A 46 -2.44 -15.43 8.54
N GLN A 47 -2.31 -14.16 8.12
CA GLN A 47 -2.09 -13.03 9.02
C GLN A 47 -3.37 -12.22 9.22
N SER A 48 -3.51 -11.61 10.40
CA SER A 48 -4.51 -10.57 10.62
C SER A 48 -4.20 -9.31 9.81
N GLY A 49 -5.20 -8.50 9.46
CA GLY A 49 -5.01 -7.22 8.80
C GLY A 49 -4.09 -6.28 9.56
N SER A 50 -4.04 -6.36 10.90
CA SER A 50 -3.06 -5.60 11.68
C SER A 50 -1.62 -6.03 11.43
N ALA A 51 -1.35 -7.33 11.38
CA ALA A 51 -0.02 -7.84 11.05
C ALA A 51 0.33 -7.54 9.58
N LEU A 52 -0.64 -7.68 8.67
CA LEU A 52 -0.45 -7.39 7.25
C LEU A 52 -0.22 -5.90 6.98
N ARG A 53 -0.87 -4.98 7.71
CA ARG A 53 -0.56 -3.53 7.69
C ARG A 53 0.88 -3.25 8.09
N GLN A 54 1.38 -3.91 9.15
CA GLN A 54 2.77 -3.72 9.58
C GLN A 54 3.78 -4.28 8.57
N LEU A 55 3.48 -5.43 7.97
CA LEU A 55 4.27 -5.97 6.87
C LEU A 55 4.30 -5.01 5.68
N PHE A 56 3.14 -4.47 5.30
CA PHE A 56 3.06 -3.47 4.23
C PHE A 56 3.90 -2.21 4.54
N CYS A 57 3.83 -1.67 5.77
CA CYS A 57 4.67 -0.55 6.19
C CYS A 57 6.16 -0.88 6.13
N THR A 58 6.54 -2.10 6.53
CA THR A 58 7.92 -2.61 6.45
C THR A 58 8.40 -2.65 5.00
N ILE A 59 7.59 -3.17 4.08
CA ILE A 59 7.90 -3.22 2.65
C ILE A 59 8.08 -1.81 2.10
N LEU A 60 7.14 -0.90 2.39
CA LEU A 60 7.24 0.50 1.95
C LEU A 60 8.57 1.12 2.39
N PHE A 61 8.89 1.04 3.69
CA PHE A 61 10.04 1.72 4.25
C PHE A 61 11.39 1.08 3.88
N HIS A 62 11.51 -0.25 3.97
CA HIS A 62 12.79 -0.93 3.81
C HIS A 62 13.08 -1.37 2.37
N CYS A 63 12.05 -1.65 1.58
CA CYS A 63 12.20 -2.23 0.25
C CYS A 63 11.93 -1.21 -0.87
N ALA A 64 11.26 -0.08 -0.57
CA ALA A 64 10.97 0.99 -1.52
C ALA A 64 10.40 0.46 -2.86
N PRO A 65 9.24 -0.24 -2.84
CA PRO A 65 8.65 -0.82 -4.05
C PRO A 65 8.44 0.24 -5.14
N THR A 66 8.53 -0.19 -6.39
CA THR A 66 8.41 0.70 -7.56
C THR A 66 6.98 1.18 -7.79
N THR A 67 5.99 0.36 -7.42
CA THR A 67 4.55 0.57 -7.56
C THR A 67 3.78 0.20 -6.28
N PRO A 68 4.01 0.92 -5.16
CA PRO A 68 3.35 0.65 -3.88
C PRO A 68 1.82 0.76 -3.96
N GLU A 69 1.31 1.62 -4.84
CA GLU A 69 -0.12 1.80 -5.09
C GLU A 69 -0.76 0.55 -5.69
N ALA A 70 -0.02 -0.20 -6.50
CA ALA A 70 -0.49 -1.44 -7.08
C ALA A 70 -0.62 -2.52 -5.99
N LEU A 71 0.39 -2.64 -5.13
CA LEU A 71 0.36 -3.54 -3.97
C LEU A 71 -0.78 -3.19 -3.02
N TRP A 72 -0.97 -1.90 -2.69
CA TRP A 72 -2.10 -1.46 -1.88
C TRP A 72 -3.43 -1.87 -2.50
N ASN A 73 -3.66 -1.57 -3.78
CA ASN A 73 -4.94 -1.87 -4.44
C ASN A 73 -5.25 -3.36 -4.48
N GLU A 74 -4.23 -4.20 -4.62
CA GLU A 74 -4.36 -5.66 -4.65
C GLU A 74 -4.68 -6.23 -3.26
N PHE A 75 -4.03 -5.72 -2.20
CA PHE A 75 -4.11 -6.31 -0.86
C PHE A 75 -4.95 -5.53 0.16
N LYS A 76 -5.49 -4.35 -0.18
CA LYS A 76 -6.22 -3.47 0.76
C LYS A 76 -7.34 -4.17 1.54
N HIS A 77 -8.02 -5.14 0.91
CA HIS A 77 -9.07 -5.92 1.56
C HIS A 77 -8.53 -6.73 2.74
N SER A 78 -7.46 -7.50 2.52
CA SER A 78 -6.79 -8.28 3.57
C SER A 78 -6.10 -7.37 4.58
N ILE A 79 -5.48 -6.27 4.11
CA ILE A 79 -4.82 -5.30 4.97
C ILE A 79 -5.82 -4.62 5.93
N CYS A 80 -7.09 -4.51 5.55
CA CYS A 80 -8.12 -3.82 6.33
C CYS A 80 -9.17 -4.75 6.96
N ASP A 81 -8.94 -6.07 6.98
CA ASP A 81 -9.96 -7.05 7.37
C ASP A 81 -10.52 -6.86 8.80
N ASP A 82 -9.69 -6.38 9.74
CA ASP A 82 -10.04 -6.12 11.14
C ASP A 82 -10.67 -4.74 11.35
N LEU A 83 -10.55 -3.83 10.38
CA LEU A 83 -10.81 -2.41 10.59
C LEU A 83 -12.28 -2.07 10.69
N ARG A 84 -13.14 -2.75 9.95
CA ARG A 84 -14.60 -2.57 10.05
C ARG A 84 -15.08 -2.83 11.48
N HIS A 85 -14.70 -3.98 12.03
CA HIS A 85 -15.03 -4.34 13.40
C HIS A 85 -14.45 -3.33 14.39
N ARG A 86 -13.19 -2.90 14.20
CA ARG A 86 -12.59 -1.88 15.08
C ARG A 86 -13.33 -0.55 15.03
N LEU A 87 -13.73 -0.08 13.86
CA LEU A 87 -14.46 1.17 13.67
C LEU A 87 -15.84 1.13 14.35
N GLU A 88 -16.57 0.04 14.17
CA GLU A 88 -17.89 -0.18 14.78
C GLU A 88 -17.84 -0.24 16.33
N ASN A 89 -16.69 -0.65 16.89
CA ASN A 89 -16.48 -0.68 18.34
C ASN A 89 -15.95 0.65 18.92
N ILE A 90 -15.69 1.67 18.09
CA ILE A 90 -15.34 3.00 18.60
C ILE A 90 -16.62 3.71 19.04
N TRP A 91 -16.72 4.01 20.33
CA TRP A 91 -17.89 4.66 20.91
C TRP A 91 -18.30 5.96 20.20
N GLN A 92 -17.31 6.76 19.78
CA GLN A 92 -17.53 8.02 19.05
C GLN A 92 -18.26 7.82 17.71
N TYR A 93 -18.25 6.60 17.17
CA TYR A 93 -18.81 6.26 15.88
C TYR A 93 -19.98 5.27 15.94
N ARG A 94 -20.57 5.04 17.13
CA ARG A 94 -21.58 3.99 17.34
C ARG A 94 -22.81 4.07 16.42
N ASP A 95 -23.18 5.27 15.99
CA ASP A 95 -24.35 5.53 15.14
C ASP A 95 -23.96 5.74 13.67
N ARG A 96 -22.68 5.57 13.34
CA ARG A 96 -22.15 5.73 11.98
C ARG A 96 -22.11 4.39 11.26
N VAL A 97 -22.62 4.37 10.04
CA VAL A 97 -22.45 3.24 9.11
C VAL A 97 -21.20 3.52 8.27
N PHE A 98 -20.30 2.55 8.20
CA PHE A 98 -19.06 2.64 7.44
C PHE A 98 -19.17 1.90 6.10
N THR A 99 -18.81 2.54 4.99
CA THR A 99 -18.63 1.84 3.70
C THR A 99 -17.26 1.16 3.65
N ASP A 100 -17.00 0.38 2.60
CA ASP A 100 -15.67 -0.20 2.39
C ASP A 100 -14.61 0.88 2.13
N GLU A 101 -14.99 1.96 1.46
CA GLU A 101 -14.13 3.13 1.24
C GLU A 101 -13.77 3.81 2.56
N ASP A 102 -14.71 3.97 3.51
CA ASP A 102 -14.39 4.48 4.84
C ASP A 102 -13.36 3.58 5.55
N VAL A 103 -13.51 2.26 5.41
CA VAL A 103 -12.61 1.28 6.02
C VAL A 103 -11.20 1.37 5.41
N TYR A 104 -11.09 1.51 4.09
CA TYR A 104 -9.81 1.69 3.41
C TYR A 104 -9.17 3.03 3.75
N ASP A 105 -9.97 4.10 3.84
CA ASP A 105 -9.51 5.42 4.24
C ASP A 105 -8.89 5.40 5.65
N TYR A 106 -9.57 4.71 6.59
CA TYR A 106 -9.02 4.47 7.93
C TYR A 106 -7.76 3.60 7.90
N GLY A 107 -7.71 2.60 7.02
CA GLY A 107 -6.52 1.80 6.79
C GLY A 107 -5.32 2.62 6.34
N LEU A 108 -5.52 3.54 5.38
CA LEU A 108 -4.50 4.49 4.95
C LEU A 108 -4.07 5.41 6.08
N HIS A 109 -4.99 5.88 6.92
CA HIS A 109 -4.66 6.69 8.08
C HIS A 109 -3.74 5.94 9.05
N LEU A 110 -4.04 4.67 9.37
CA LEU A 110 -3.20 3.86 10.24
C LEU A 110 -1.82 3.55 9.61
N ILE A 111 -1.77 3.29 8.30
CA ILE A 111 -0.50 3.10 7.59
C ILE A 111 0.34 4.37 7.65
N ASN A 112 -0.27 5.53 7.38
CA ASN A 112 0.41 6.82 7.47
C ASN A 112 0.94 7.08 8.88
N ASP A 113 0.18 6.75 9.92
CA ASP A 113 0.61 6.86 11.31
C ASP A 113 1.75 5.89 11.65
N ASN A 114 1.72 4.66 11.15
CA ASN A 114 2.83 3.71 11.31
C ASN A 114 4.11 4.22 10.63
N LEU A 115 3.99 4.83 9.43
CA LEU A 115 5.12 5.38 8.69
C LEU A 115 5.79 6.55 9.41
N LYS A 116 5.05 7.31 10.24
CA LYS A 116 5.63 8.39 11.05
C LYS A 116 6.69 7.88 12.03
N ASN A 117 6.59 6.63 12.49
CA ASN A 117 7.63 6.01 13.33
C ASN A 117 8.98 5.88 12.60
N PHE A 118 8.96 5.92 11.28
CA PHE A 118 10.13 5.89 10.41
C PHE A 118 10.47 7.27 9.81
N GLY A 119 9.82 8.34 10.29
CA GLY A 119 9.99 9.69 9.75
C GLY A 119 9.43 9.87 8.33
N LYS A 120 8.47 9.04 7.94
CA LYS A 120 7.86 9.00 6.60
C LYS A 120 6.34 9.15 6.66
N THR A 121 5.75 9.41 5.51
CA THR A 121 4.31 9.50 5.28
C THR A 121 3.95 8.81 3.97
N LEU A 122 2.66 8.62 3.70
CA LEU A 122 2.20 8.08 2.41
C LEU A 122 2.63 8.94 1.22
N GLN A 123 2.80 10.25 1.40
CA GLN A 123 3.27 11.19 0.37
C GLN A 123 4.71 10.93 -0.07
N ASP A 124 5.51 10.24 0.74
CA ASP A 124 6.88 9.87 0.38
C ASP A 124 6.94 8.72 -0.64
N PHE A 125 5.81 8.08 -0.95
CA PHE A 125 5.72 6.92 -1.82
C PHE A 125 4.96 7.23 -3.12
N PRO A 126 5.47 6.81 -4.30
CA PRO A 126 4.85 7.15 -5.58
C PRO A 126 3.38 6.72 -5.67
N ASN A 127 2.50 7.65 -6.04
CA ASN A 127 1.06 7.43 -6.31
C ASN A 127 0.26 6.79 -5.17
N MET A 128 0.80 6.71 -3.94
CA MET A 128 0.04 6.17 -2.82
C MET A 128 -1.18 7.06 -2.51
N PRO A 129 -2.37 6.49 -2.33
CA PRO A 129 -3.54 7.27 -1.95
C PRO A 129 -3.36 7.80 -0.52
N GLU A 130 -3.83 9.03 -0.29
CA GLU A 130 -3.85 9.65 1.02
C GLU A 130 -5.19 9.45 1.73
N PRO A 131 -5.21 9.41 3.07
CA PRO A 131 -6.46 9.43 3.82
C PRO A 131 -7.19 10.75 3.55
N GLN A 132 -8.45 10.65 3.13
CA GLN A 132 -9.34 11.76 2.83
C GLN A 132 -10.05 12.28 4.08
N GLN A 133 -10.28 11.43 5.08
CA GLN A 133 -10.94 11.80 6.32
C GLN A 133 -9.94 12.07 7.44
N VAL A 134 -10.30 13.01 8.31
CA VAL A 134 -9.56 13.25 9.55
C VAL A 134 -10.06 12.26 10.60
N TRP A 135 -9.27 11.22 10.84
CA TRP A 135 -9.54 10.22 11.87
C TRP A 135 -8.95 10.69 13.21
N ASN A 136 -9.83 11.11 14.12
CA ASN A 136 -9.47 11.50 15.48
C ASN A 136 -9.94 10.41 16.46
N VAL A 137 -9.37 9.20 16.34
CA VAL A 137 -9.75 8.08 17.19
C VAL A 137 -9.09 8.21 18.56
N ILE A 138 -9.88 8.46 19.61
CA ILE A 138 -9.39 8.48 20.99
C ILE A 138 -9.55 7.06 21.58
N PRO A 139 -8.47 6.37 22.00
CA PRO A 139 -8.58 5.07 22.63
C PRO A 139 -9.22 5.18 24.04
N GLY A 140 -10.51 4.83 24.16
CA GLY A 140 -11.31 4.89 25.41
C GLY A 140 -11.73 6.32 25.80
N LYS A 141 -12.89 6.62 26.41
CA LYS A 141 -13.95 5.85 27.09
C LYS A 141 -15.22 6.76 27.21
N PRO A 142 -16.34 6.26 27.75
CA PRO A 142 -16.61 6.69 29.13
C PRO A 142 -16.74 5.52 30.11
N ALA A 143 -16.19 5.72 31.32
CA ALA A 143 -16.59 5.02 32.52
C ALA A 143 -17.42 5.98 33.36
N ILE A 144 -18.74 6.03 33.14
CA ILE A 144 -19.79 6.54 34.05
C ILE A 144 -21.09 5.95 33.44
N VAL A 145 -21.85 5.02 34.01
CA VAL A 145 -22.36 4.76 35.37
C VAL A 145 -22.31 3.26 35.67
#